data_AF-A0A949AGC5-F1
#
_entry.id   AF-A0A949AGC5-F1
#
_cell.length_a   1.000
_cell.length_b   1.000
_cell.length_c   1.000
_cell.angle_alpha   90.00
_cell.angle_beta   90.00
_cell.angle_gamma   90.00
#
_symmetry.space_group_name_H-M   'P 1'
#
loop_
_entity.id
_entity.type
_entity.pdbx_description
1 polymer ?
#
loop_
_entity_poly.entity_id
_entity_poly.type
_entity_poly.pdbx_seq_one_letter_code
_entity_poly.pdbx_strand_id
1 'polypeptide(L)'
;MKVYTLGISKKSAEEFFTILKKADVKKVIDIRLNNRSQLLGFSKWQDLKYFCEKCHGIRYEYVPLLAPTKVLLKKYQKDKNWSFYEVEFLRILESRPTIDIFKKACKDVNNICLLCSEPTAQKCHRKLVAEYITNHISGIKIGHL
;
A
#
# COMPACT_ATOMS: atom_id res chain seq x y z
N MET A 1 13.35 -0.23 -10.89
CA MET A 1 12.49 -0.93 -9.89
C MET A 1 11.03 -0.81 -10.31
N LYS A 2 10.17 -1.79 -10.02
CA LYS A 2 8.72 -1.70 -10.26
C LYS A 2 7.95 -1.60 -8.95
N VAL A 3 7.06 -0.62 -8.87
CA VAL A 3 6.15 -0.41 -7.75
C VAL A 3 4.74 -0.70 -8.22
N TYR A 4 4.21 -1.81 -7.74
CA TYR A 4 2.83 -2.17 -7.96
C TYR A 4 1.94 -1.56 -6.87
N THR A 5 0.67 -1.36 -7.16
CA THR A 5 -0.32 -1.01 -6.15
C THR A 5 -1.48 -1.99 -6.23
N LEU A 6 -1.95 -2.51 -5.10
CA LEU A 6 -3.08 -3.44 -5.07
C LEU A 6 -4.01 -3.12 -3.90
N GLY A 7 -5.30 -3.32 -4.13
CA GLY A 7 -6.36 -3.16 -3.14
C GLY A 7 -6.94 -4.51 -2.74
N ILE A 8 -7.14 -4.73 -1.45
CA ILE A 8 -7.61 -6.05 -0.96
C ILE A 8 -9.14 -6.21 -0.97
N SER A 9 -9.91 -5.13 -0.89
CA SER A 9 -11.37 -5.24 -0.89
C SER A 9 -11.90 -5.82 -2.19
N LYS A 10 -12.98 -6.61 -2.08
CA LYS A 10 -13.66 -7.28 -3.21
C LYS A 10 -12.76 -8.25 -3.99
N LYS A 11 -11.77 -8.86 -3.32
CA LYS A 11 -10.95 -9.95 -3.87
C LYS A 11 -10.94 -11.11 -2.90
N SER A 12 -11.02 -12.32 -3.42
CA SER A 12 -10.70 -13.53 -2.66
C SER A 12 -9.19 -13.62 -2.41
N ALA A 13 -8.78 -14.52 -1.52
CA ALA A 13 -7.36 -14.83 -1.33
C ALA A 13 -6.73 -15.33 -2.62
N GLU A 14 -7.43 -16.22 -3.34
CA GLU A 14 -6.98 -16.80 -4.61
C GLU A 14 -6.71 -15.71 -5.66
N GLU A 15 -7.67 -14.80 -5.87
CA GLU A 15 -7.52 -13.69 -6.81
C GLU A 15 -6.34 -12.80 -6.42
N PHE A 16 -6.26 -12.42 -5.13
CA PHE A 16 -5.21 -11.56 -4.60
C PHE A 16 -3.81 -12.13 -4.83
N PHE A 17 -3.57 -13.38 -4.44
CA PHE A 17 -2.25 -14.00 -4.59
C PHE A 17 -1.93 -14.35 -6.04
N THR A 18 -2.94 -14.67 -6.86
CA THR A 18 -2.76 -14.88 -8.31
C THR A 18 -2.27 -13.61 -8.99
N ILE A 19 -2.85 -12.46 -8.65
CA ILE A 19 -2.42 -11.15 -9.17
C ILE A 19 -0.96 -10.87 -8.78
N LEU A 20 -0.62 -11.05 -7.49
CA LEU A 20 0.75 -10.83 -7.02
C LEU A 20 1.78 -11.74 -7.73
N LYS A 21 1.43 -13.01 -7.94
CA LYS A 21 2.28 -13.99 -8.62
C LYS A 21 2.47 -13.63 -10.10
N LYS A 22 1.39 -13.26 -10.81
CA LYS A 22 1.46 -12.84 -12.23
C LYS A 22 2.33 -11.60 -12.43
N ALA A 23 2.31 -10.68 -11.46
CA ALA A 23 3.13 -9.48 -11.47
C ALA A 23 4.57 -9.69 -10.94
N ASP A 24 4.93 -10.93 -10.59
CA ASP A 24 6.22 -11.29 -9.98
C ASP A 24 6.60 -10.41 -8.76
N VAL A 25 5.61 -10.12 -7.90
CA VAL A 25 5.82 -9.34 -6.69
C VAL A 25 6.66 -10.15 -5.70
N LYS A 26 7.76 -9.55 -5.22
CA LYS A 26 8.67 -10.15 -4.25
C LYS A 26 8.42 -9.67 -2.82
N LYS A 27 7.78 -8.50 -2.66
CA LYS A 27 7.44 -7.95 -1.35
C LYS A 27 6.13 -7.16 -1.38
N VAL A 28 5.29 -7.39 -0.38
CA VAL A 28 4.12 -6.55 -0.08
C VAL A 28 4.48 -5.59 1.05
N ILE A 29 4.23 -4.31 0.80
CA ILE A 29 4.33 -3.24 1.79
C ILE A 29 2.89 -2.83 2.13
N ASP A 30 2.45 -3.21 3.32
CA ASP A 30 1.13 -2.88 3.84
C ASP A 30 1.14 -1.46 4.42
N ILE A 31 0.46 -0.56 3.71
CA ILE A 31 0.34 0.86 4.05
C ILE A 31 -1.07 1.19 4.55
N ARG A 32 -1.81 0.19 5.06
CA ARG A 32 -3.12 0.42 5.69
C ARG A 32 -2.91 1.09 7.03
N LEU A 33 -3.82 2.01 7.38
CA LEU A 33 -3.80 2.60 8.72
C LEU A 33 -4.22 1.59 9.82
N ASN A 34 -5.09 0.66 9.46
CA ASN A 34 -5.58 -0.39 10.35
C ASN A 34 -5.61 -1.73 9.59
N ASN A 35 -4.94 -2.76 10.13
CA ASN A 35 -4.82 -4.10 9.53
C ASN A 35 -5.16 -5.25 10.50
N ARG A 36 -5.74 -4.94 11.66
CA ARG A 36 -5.95 -5.90 12.76
C ARG A 36 -7.39 -6.40 12.95
N SER A 37 -8.37 -5.84 12.23
CA SER A 37 -9.78 -6.21 12.42
C SER A 37 -10.01 -7.69 12.08
N GLN A 38 -10.84 -8.37 12.88
CA GLN A 38 -11.24 -9.76 12.64
C GLN A 38 -12.09 -9.93 11.38
N LEU A 39 -12.77 -8.85 10.94
CA LEU A 39 -13.59 -8.84 9.73
C LEU A 39 -12.76 -8.79 8.43
N LEU A 40 -11.43 -8.80 8.54
CA LEU A 40 -10.53 -8.74 7.40
C LEU A 40 -10.30 -10.11 6.73
N GLY A 41 -10.80 -11.20 7.32
CA GLY A 41 -10.57 -12.55 6.79
C GLY A 41 -9.07 -12.81 6.54
N PHE A 42 -8.73 -13.33 5.36
CA PHE A 42 -7.32 -13.58 4.97
C PHE A 42 -6.44 -12.33 4.99
N SER A 43 -7.02 -11.13 4.92
CA SER A 43 -6.30 -9.86 4.89
C SER A 43 -5.93 -9.32 6.27
N LYS A 44 -6.26 -10.04 7.34
CA LYS A 44 -5.75 -9.76 8.70
C LYS A 44 -4.24 -9.89 8.69
N TRP A 45 -3.53 -8.95 9.31
CA TRP A 45 -2.07 -8.84 9.14
C TRP A 45 -1.27 -10.11 9.46
N GLN A 46 -1.69 -10.91 10.45
CA GLN A 46 -1.03 -12.16 10.82
C GLN A 46 -1.15 -13.19 9.70
N ASP A 47 -2.38 -13.41 9.24
CA ASP A 47 -2.70 -14.40 8.22
C ASP A 47 -2.11 -13.97 6.86
N LEU A 48 -2.27 -12.69 6.51
CA LEU A 48 -1.70 -12.14 5.29
C LEU A 48 -0.16 -12.27 5.27
N LYS A 49 0.51 -11.95 6.37
CA LYS A 49 1.96 -12.15 6.50
C LYS A 49 2.32 -13.63 6.33
N TYR A 50 1.60 -14.51 7.02
CA TYR A 50 1.83 -15.96 6.95
C TYR A 50 1.68 -16.48 5.52
N PHE A 51 0.56 -16.17 4.84
CA PHE A 51 0.33 -16.60 3.46
C PHE A 51 1.38 -16.04 2.49
N CYS A 52 1.71 -14.74 2.60
CA CYS A 52 2.77 -14.14 1.80
C CYS A 52 4.09 -14.91 1.96
N GLU A 53 4.57 -15.06 3.19
CA GLU A 53 5.92 -15.60 3.44
C GLU A 53 5.99 -17.12 3.29
N LYS A 54 4.98 -17.86 3.76
CA LYS A 54 5.01 -19.32 3.83
C LYS A 54 4.40 -20.01 2.62
N CYS A 55 3.37 -19.42 2.01
CA CYS A 55 2.68 -20.05 0.87
C CYS A 55 3.17 -19.53 -0.48
N HIS A 56 3.65 -18.28 -0.54
CA HIS A 56 3.98 -17.63 -1.80
C HIS A 56 5.43 -17.13 -1.92
N GLY A 57 6.24 -17.21 -0.85
CA GLY A 57 7.62 -16.72 -0.87
C GLY A 57 7.73 -15.20 -1.06
N ILE A 58 6.68 -14.46 -0.71
CA ILE A 58 6.59 -13.01 -0.83
C ILE A 58 6.89 -12.42 0.55
N ARG A 59 7.86 -11.51 0.63
CA ARG A 59 8.16 -10.80 1.88
C ARG A 59 6.99 -9.89 2.25
N TYR A 60 6.73 -9.69 3.53
CA TYR A 60 5.69 -8.78 3.99
C TYR A 60 6.25 -7.79 5.01
N GLU A 61 5.94 -6.50 4.83
CA GLU A 61 6.29 -5.46 5.80
C GLU A 61 5.12 -4.50 6.01
N TYR A 62 4.84 -4.17 7.27
CA TYR A 62 3.81 -3.21 7.64
C TYR A 62 4.44 -1.83 7.87
N VAL A 63 4.05 -0.84 7.07
CA VAL A 63 4.64 0.52 7.07
C VAL A 63 3.54 1.57 7.22
N PRO A 64 2.95 1.73 8.43
CA PRO A 64 1.85 2.69 8.66
C PRO A 64 2.29 4.15 8.53
N LEU A 65 3.59 4.43 8.50
CA LEU A 65 4.12 5.78 8.24
C LEU A 65 3.87 6.25 6.79
N LEU A 66 3.48 5.34 5.89
CA LEU A 66 3.01 5.68 4.55
C LEU A 66 1.48 5.74 4.46
N ALA A 67 0.77 5.59 5.59
CA ALA A 67 -0.68 5.71 5.66
C ALA A 67 -1.11 7.15 6.01
N PRO A 68 -2.34 7.57 5.67
CA PRO A 68 -2.93 8.81 6.18
C PRO A 68 -3.04 8.79 7.70
N THR A 69 -3.11 9.97 8.33
CA THR A 69 -3.41 10.04 9.77
C THR A 69 -4.86 9.65 10.06
N LYS A 70 -5.12 9.18 11.29
CA LYS A 70 -6.50 8.87 11.74
C LYS A 70 -7.41 10.09 11.63
N VAL A 71 -6.89 11.28 11.92
CA VAL A 71 -7.63 12.54 11.84
C VAL A 71 -8.04 12.84 10.41
N LEU A 72 -7.09 12.81 9.47
CA LEU A 72 -7.37 13.08 8.06
C LEU A 72 -8.35 12.05 7.47
N LEU A 73 -8.15 10.77 7.78
CA LEU A 73 -9.03 9.71 7.29
C LEU A 73 -10.47 9.88 7.80
N LYS A 74 -10.65 10.17 9.10
CA LYS A 74 -11.98 10.43 9.67
C LYS A 74 -12.65 11.65 9.03
N LYS A 75 -11.90 12.73 8.80
CA LYS A 75 -12.42 13.93 8.13
C LYS A 75 -12.90 13.62 6.72
N TYR A 76 -12.08 12.92 5.93
CA TYR A 76 -12.48 12.50 4.58
C TYR A 76 -13.71 11.58 4.59
N GLN A 77 -13.80 10.66 5.54
CA GLN A 77 -14.96 9.78 5.66
C GLN A 77 -16.25 10.55 5.93
N LYS A 78 -16.19 11.66 6.67
CA LYS A 78 -17.32 12.54 6.97
C LYS A 78 -17.64 13.46 5.78
N ASP A 79 -16.65 14.19 5.29
CA ASP A 79 -16.85 15.31 4.37
C ASP A 79 -16.82 14.87 2.89
N LYS A 80 -16.29 13.68 2.60
CA LYS A 80 -16.09 13.11 1.25
C LYS A 80 -15.32 14.00 0.26
N ASN A 81 -14.65 15.05 0.76
CA ASN A 81 -13.87 15.98 -0.03
C ASN A 81 -12.51 15.37 -0.39
N TRP A 82 -12.40 14.81 -1.59
CA TRP A 82 -11.17 14.19 -2.09
C TRP A 82 -10.05 15.21 -2.32
N SER A 83 -10.35 16.37 -2.91
CA SER A 83 -9.35 17.39 -3.21
C SER A 83 -8.65 17.89 -1.94
N PHE A 84 -9.41 18.10 -0.86
CA PHE A 84 -8.84 18.42 0.44
C PHE A 84 -7.96 17.29 0.99
N TYR A 85 -8.46 16.04 0.90
CA TYR A 85 -7.73 14.88 1.38
C TYR A 85 -6.37 14.70 0.68
N GLU A 86 -6.35 14.88 -0.63
CA GLU A 86 -5.15 14.75 -1.46
C GLU A 86 -4.07 15.77 -1.07
N VAL A 87 -4.42 17.05 -0.98
CA VAL A 87 -3.49 18.12 -0.58
C VAL A 87 -2.92 17.85 0.82
N GLU A 88 -3.77 17.56 1.79
CA GLU A 88 -3.33 17.32 3.17
C GLU A 88 -2.50 16.04 3.30
N PHE A 89 -2.84 14.99 2.54
CA PHE A 89 -2.06 13.76 2.61
C PHE A 89 -0.68 13.93 1.97
N LEU A 90 -0.56 14.67 0.87
CA LEU A 90 0.74 15.00 0.28
C LEU A 90 1.61 15.82 1.25
N ARG A 91 1.05 16.80 1.96
CA ARG A 91 1.76 17.53 3.04
C ARG A 91 2.25 16.60 4.15
N ILE A 92 1.45 15.60 4.52
CA ILE A 92 1.85 14.59 5.50
C ILE A 92 3.03 13.76 4.98
N LEU A 93 3.02 13.35 3.71
CA LEU A 93 4.15 12.61 3.12
C LEU A 93 5.42 13.47 3.07
N GLU A 94 5.28 14.75 2.74
CA GLU A 94 6.39 15.71 2.71
C GLU A 94 6.98 15.99 4.10
N SER A 95 6.14 16.07 5.13
CA SER A 95 6.57 16.27 6.52
C SER A 95 7.30 15.07 7.15
N ARG A 96 7.26 13.91 6.48
CA ARG A 96 7.88 12.66 6.94
C ARG A 96 9.12 12.37 6.11
N PRO A 97 10.09 11.58 6.62
CA PRO A 97 11.17 11.03 5.82
C PRO A 97 10.66 9.90 4.89
N THR A 98 9.64 10.18 4.09
CA THR A 98 8.87 9.21 3.29
C THR A 98 9.76 8.43 2.34
N ILE A 99 10.72 9.11 1.70
CA ILE A 99 11.65 8.48 0.76
C ILE A 99 12.60 7.53 1.47
N ASP A 100 13.11 7.87 2.65
CA ASP A 100 14.00 7.00 3.41
C ASP A 100 13.27 5.80 4.00
N ILE A 101 12.04 6.02 4.51
CA ILE A 101 11.14 4.94 4.94
C ILE A 101 10.91 3.97 3.79
N PHE A 102 10.59 4.49 2.60
CA PHE A 102 10.35 3.68 1.42
C PHE A 102 11.61 2.93 0.97
N LYS A 103 12.77 3.59 0.88
CA LYS A 103 14.05 2.95 0.53
C LYS A 103 14.41 1.83 1.49
N LYS A 104 14.20 2.04 2.80
CA LYS A 104 14.41 1.02 3.84
C LYS A 104 13.46 -0.17 3.63
N ALA A 105 12.18 0.07 3.37
CA ALA A 105 11.20 -0.97 3.13
C ALA A 105 11.45 -1.74 1.82
N CYS A 106 12.07 -1.11 0.82
CA CYS A 106 12.38 -1.72 -0.48
C CYS A 106 13.79 -2.33 -0.57
N LYS A 107 14.58 -2.27 0.51
CA LYS A 107 15.98 -2.70 0.49
C LYS A 107 16.11 -4.14 -0.07
N ASP A 108 16.98 -4.27 -1.08
CA ASP A 108 17.31 -5.53 -1.78
C ASP A 108 16.12 -6.20 -2.50
N VAL A 109 15.12 -5.42 -2.94
CA VAL A 109 13.93 -5.95 -3.65
C VAL A 109 13.52 -5.05 -4.81
N ASN A 110 13.32 -5.64 -6.00
CA ASN A 110 13.03 -4.89 -7.23
C ASN A 110 11.53 -4.80 -7.62
N ASN A 111 10.69 -5.75 -7.19
CA ASN A 111 9.26 -5.78 -7.49
C ASN A 111 8.48 -5.77 -6.18
N ILE A 112 7.93 -4.61 -5.84
CA ILE A 112 7.21 -4.41 -4.57
C ILE A 112 5.76 -4.03 -4.84
N CYS A 113 4.85 -4.32 -3.92
CA CYS A 113 3.44 -3.96 -4.02
C CYS A 113 3.01 -3.14 -2.79
N LEU A 114 2.52 -1.91 -3.02
CA LEU A 114 1.86 -1.09 -2.02
C LEU A 114 0.41 -1.56 -1.85
N LEU A 115 0.08 -2.03 -0.66
CA LEU A 115 -1.24 -2.56 -0.33
C LEU A 115 -2.09 -1.53 0.42
N CYS A 116 -3.28 -1.22 -0.11
CA CYS A 116 -4.35 -0.51 0.64
C CYS A 116 -5.64 -1.35 0.76
N SER A 117 -6.63 -0.80 1.46
CA SER A 117 -7.91 -1.49 1.69
C SER A 117 -8.85 -1.34 0.51
N GLU A 118 -8.85 -0.18 -0.14
CA GLU A 118 -9.78 0.25 -1.18
C GLU A 118 -9.70 -0.65 -2.42
N PRO A 119 -10.80 -0.93 -3.13
CA PRO A 119 -10.78 -1.82 -4.29
C PRO A 119 -10.00 -1.22 -5.48
N THR A 120 -10.09 0.09 -5.72
CA THR A 120 -9.51 0.77 -6.89
C THR A 120 -8.50 1.85 -6.50
N ALA A 121 -7.65 2.25 -7.45
CA ALA A 121 -6.61 3.26 -7.22
C ALA A 121 -7.09 4.71 -7.45
N GLN A 122 -8.26 4.93 -8.05
CA GLN A 122 -8.73 6.26 -8.49
C GLN A 122 -8.76 7.31 -7.36
N LYS A 123 -9.20 6.90 -6.17
CA LYS A 123 -9.25 7.71 -4.94
C LYS A 123 -8.74 6.90 -3.74
N CYS A 124 -7.53 6.34 -3.86
CA CYS A 124 -6.84 5.67 -2.74
C CYS A 124 -5.51 6.37 -2.43
N HIS A 125 -5.14 6.43 -1.15
CA HIS A 125 -3.82 6.89 -0.70
C HIS A 125 -2.66 6.10 -1.32
N ARG A 126 -2.84 4.82 -1.67
CA ARG A 126 -1.78 4.02 -2.33
C ARG A 126 -1.30 4.65 -3.63
N LYS A 127 -2.20 5.30 -4.37
CA LYS A 127 -1.87 6.02 -5.60
C LYS A 127 -0.99 7.22 -5.26
N LEU A 128 -1.42 8.05 -4.31
CA LEU A 128 -0.68 9.24 -3.87
C LEU A 128 0.71 8.89 -3.33
N VAL A 129 0.83 7.79 -2.57
CA VAL A 129 2.14 7.29 -2.11
C VAL A 129 3.02 6.86 -3.30
N ALA A 130 2.47 6.08 -4.24
CA ALA A 130 3.21 5.62 -5.40
C ALA A 130 3.72 6.80 -6.27
N GLU A 131 2.85 7.77 -6.55
CA GLU A 131 3.17 8.96 -7.32
C GLU A 131 4.19 9.85 -6.60
N TYR A 132 4.04 10.04 -5.29
CA TYR A 132 5.01 10.75 -4.47
C TYR A 132 6.39 10.11 -4.59
N ILE A 133 6.48 8.78 -4.50
CA ILE A 133 7.74 8.04 -4.63
C ILE A 133 8.36 8.24 -6.03
N THR A 134 7.59 8.12 -7.12
CA THR A 134 8.13 8.28 -8.48
C THR A 134 8.60 9.70 -8.78
N ASN A 135 7.97 10.71 -8.18
CA ASN A 135 8.37 12.10 -8.36
C ASN A 135 9.70 12.42 -7.68
N HIS A 136 10.11 11.63 -6.68
CA HIS A 136 11.33 11.86 -5.89
C HIS A 136 12.44 10.83 -6.18
N ILE A 137 12.14 9.74 -6.89
CA ILE A 137 13.11 8.68 -7.19
C ILE A 137 12.99 8.30 -8.67
N SER A 138 14.03 8.60 -9.44
CA SER A 138 14.11 8.27 -10.86
C SER A 138 14.19 6.75 -11.11
N GLY A 139 13.69 6.30 -12.26
CA GLY A 139 13.81 4.89 -12.68
C GLY A 139 12.82 3.92 -12.01
N ILE A 140 11.81 4.45 -11.31
CA ILE A 140 10.68 3.68 -10.79
C ILE A 140 9.54 3.66 -11.82
N LYS A 141 8.97 2.48 -12.07
CA LYS A 141 7.76 2.31 -12.90
C LYS A 141 6.60 1.91 -12.00
N ILE A 142 5.45 2.58 -12.13
CA ILE A 142 4.22 2.25 -11.40
C ILE A 142 3.34 1.31 -12.24
N GLY A 143 2.75 0.30 -11.59
CA GLY A 143 1.68 -0.51 -12.15
C GLY A 143 0.51 -0.64 -11.16
N HIS A 144 -0.69 -0.26 -11.57
CA HIS A 144 -1.90 -0.50 -10.77
C HIS A 144 -2.48 -1.86 -11.13
N LEU A 145 -2.55 -2.76 -10.15
CA LEU A 145 -3.06 -4.13 -10.27
C LEU A 145 -4.50 -4.24 -9.76
#